data_AF-A0A845WTF6-F1
#
_entry.id   AF-A0A845WTF6-F1
#
_cell.length_a   1.000
_cell.length_b   1.000
_cell.length_c   1.000
_cell.angle_alpha   90.00
_cell.angle_beta   90.00
_cell.angle_gamma   90.00
#
_symmetry.space_group_name_H-M   'P 1'
#
loop_
_entity.id
_entity.type
_entity.pdbx_description
1 polymer ?
#
loop_
_entity_poly.entity_id
_entity_poly.type
_entity_poly.pdbx_seq_one_letter_code
_entity_poly.pdbx_strand_id
1 'polypeptide(L)'
;MGLNRRTFLQKASLGLATLGVSETILSLLGNSGLAVPGIDRYFQVLAQPLGRKLALLVGINKYPRSTLLDGCVTDVELQQELLIHRFGFNPKDIL
;
A
#
# COMPACT_ATOMS: atom_id res chain seq x y z
N MET A 1 19.05 13.79 28.28
CA MET A 1 19.69 12.65 27.59
C MET A 1 18.95 12.41 26.28
N GLY A 2 19.58 12.71 25.13
CA GLY A 2 18.94 12.56 23.82
C GLY A 2 18.86 11.08 23.41
N LEU A 3 17.71 10.65 22.90
CA LEU A 3 17.55 9.31 22.34
C LEU A 3 18.40 9.18 21.08
N ASN A 4 19.34 8.24 21.09
CA ASN A 4 20.15 7.91 19.92
C ASN A 4 19.23 7.35 18.82
N ARG A 5 19.38 7.83 17.58
CA ARG A 5 18.54 7.46 16.42
C ARG A 5 18.44 5.96 16.23
N ARG A 6 19.53 5.23 16.48
CA ARG A 6 19.56 3.76 16.39
C ARG A 6 18.68 3.11 17.45
N THR A 7 18.70 3.63 18.68
CA THR A 7 17.90 3.12 19.79
C THR A 7 16.41 3.46 19.62
N PHE A 8 16.11 4.61 19.01
CA PHE A 8 14.75 4.96 18.62
C PHE A 8 14.21 3.99 17.57
N LEU A 9 14.98 3.74 16.50
CA LEU A 9 14.57 2.81 15.45
C LEU A 9 14.42 1.37 15.95
N GLN A 10 15.33 0.89 16.81
CA GLN A 10 15.22 -0.43 17.42
C GLN A 10 13.98 -0.59 18.29
N LYS A 11 13.63 0.45 19.07
CA LYS A 11 12.43 0.44 19.90
C LYS A 11 11.15 0.57 19.07
N ALA A 12 11.17 1.39 18.02
CA ALA A 12 10.05 1.55 17.09
C ALA A 12 9.80 0.25 16.29
N SER A 13 10.85 -0.41 15.82
CA SER A 13 10.74 -1.69 15.11
C SER A 13 10.23 -2.80 16.03
N LEU A 14 10.67 -2.84 17.29
CA LEU A 14 10.14 -3.77 18.29
C LEU A 14 8.66 -3.51 18.60
N GLY A 15 8.27 -2.24 18.76
CA GLY A 15 6.87 -1.87 18.96
C GLY A 15 5.99 -2.25 17.76
N LEU A 16 6.45 -1.98 16.54
CA LEU A 16 5.75 -2.38 15.32
C LEU A 16 5.71 -3.89 15.12
N ALA A 17 6.76 -4.64 15.49
CA ALA A 17 6.75 -6.09 15.44
C ALA A 17 5.76 -6.70 16.44
N THR A 18 5.65 -6.14 17.65
CA THR A 18 4.62 -6.58 18.62
C THR A 18 3.20 -6.30 18.15
N LEU A 19 2.99 -5.24 17.36
CA LEU A 19 1.70 -4.94 16.74
C LEU A 19 1.44 -5.78 15.48
N GLY A 20 2.50 -6.12 14.72
CA GLY A 20 2.42 -6.89 13.49
C GLY A 20 2.26 -8.41 13.67
N VAL A 21 2.66 -8.97 14.82
CA VAL A 21 2.46 -10.40 15.14
C VAL A 21 1.00 -10.73 15.48
N SER A 22 0.15 -9.73 15.62
CA SER A 22 -1.23 -9.91 16.03
C SER A 22 -2.17 -9.42 14.92
N GLU A 23 -2.36 -10.24 13.89
CA GLU A 23 -3.53 -10.11 12.99
C GLU A 23 -4.85 -10.03 13.78
N THR A 24 -4.83 -10.57 15.01
CA THR A 24 -5.90 -10.45 16.00
C THR A 24 -6.06 -9.05 16.62
N ILE A 25 -5.01 -8.21 16.72
CA ILE A 25 -5.13 -6.82 17.18
C ILE A 25 -5.69 -5.92 16.10
N LEU A 26 -5.39 -6.14 14.81
CA LEU A 26 -5.96 -5.33 13.73
C LEU A 26 -7.48 -5.55 13.61
N SER A 27 -7.95 -6.79 13.79
CA SER A 27 -9.37 -7.11 13.86
C SER A 27 -10.03 -6.62 15.16
N LEU A 28 -9.32 -6.66 16.30
CA LEU A 28 -9.76 -6.03 17.55
C LEU A 28 -9.80 -4.51 17.47
N LEU A 29 -8.88 -3.84 16.76
CA LEU A 29 -8.91 -2.38 16.55
C LEU A 29 -10.08 -1.97 15.65
N GLY A 30 -10.43 -2.81 14.67
CA GLY A 30 -11.62 -2.63 13.85
C GLY A 30 -12.93 -2.87 14.60
N ASN A 31 -12.91 -3.70 15.65
CA ASN A 31 -14.13 -4.17 16.34
C ASN A 31 -14.30 -3.64 17.77
N SER A 32 -13.27 -3.03 18.37
CA SER A 32 -13.33 -2.34 19.65
C SER A 32 -13.02 -0.87 19.42
N GLY A 33 -13.98 0.00 19.74
CA GLY A 33 -13.95 1.44 19.52
C GLY A 33 -12.90 2.21 20.35
N LEU A 34 -11.66 1.75 20.37
CA LEU A 34 -10.50 2.61 20.59
C LEU A 34 -10.27 3.42 19.31
N ALA A 35 -11.20 4.33 19.05
CA ALA A 35 -11.11 5.33 18.02
C ALA A 35 -9.82 6.14 18.26
N VAL A 36 -8.77 5.84 17.50
CA VAL A 36 -7.69 6.81 17.31
C VAL A 36 -8.32 7.96 16.54
N PRO A 37 -8.57 9.13 17.15
CA PRO A 37 -9.37 10.17 16.54
C PRO A 37 -8.64 10.69 15.29
N GLY A 38 -9.07 10.25 14.11
CA GLY A 38 -8.47 10.66 12.84
C GLY A 38 -8.19 9.53 11.85
N ILE A 39 -8.03 8.27 12.29
CA ILE A 39 -7.77 7.16 11.37
C ILE A 39 -9.01 6.82 10.54
N ASP A 40 -10.19 6.75 11.18
CA ASP A 40 -11.44 6.41 10.49
C ASP A 40 -11.79 7.42 9.40
N ARG A 41 -11.60 8.72 9.66
CA ARG A 41 -11.79 9.77 8.64
C ARG A 41 -10.77 9.66 7.51
N TYR A 42 -9.54 9.29 7.80
CA TYR A 42 -8.51 9.13 6.78
C TYR A 42 -8.84 7.96 5.83
N PHE A 43 -9.22 6.81 6.38
CA PHE A 43 -9.69 5.67 5.59
C PHE A 43 -10.99 5.96 4.86
N GLN A 44 -11.93 6.68 5.48
CA GLN A 44 -13.21 7.02 4.87
C GLN A 44 -13.11 8.09 3.78
N VAL A 45 -12.09 8.96 3.80
CA VAL A 45 -11.75 9.86 2.68
C VAL A 45 -11.08 9.07 1.54
N LEU A 46 -10.23 8.09 1.84
CA LEU A 46 -9.62 7.20 0.85
C LEU A 46 -10.61 6.20 0.22
N ALA A 47 -11.62 5.77 0.99
CA ALA A 47 -12.63 4.80 0.57
C ALA A 47 -13.88 5.45 -0.02
N GLN A 48 -14.07 6.76 0.14
CA GLN A 48 -15.07 7.48 -0.63
C GLN A 48 -14.68 7.43 -2.10
N PRO A 49 -15.56 6.93 -2.99
CA PRO A 49 -15.25 6.87 -4.40
C PRO A 49 -15.10 8.30 -4.94
N LEU A 50 -13.85 8.77 -5.04
CA LEU A 50 -13.54 9.92 -5.86
C LEU A 50 -14.01 9.57 -7.27
N GLY A 51 -14.77 10.44 -7.93
CA GLY A 51 -15.25 10.19 -9.29
C GLY A 51 -14.11 9.94 -10.31
N ARG A 52 -12.88 10.30 -9.95
CA ARG A 52 -11.66 10.06 -10.71
C ARG A 52 -10.92 8.83 -10.20
N LYS A 53 -10.66 7.87 -11.08
CA LYS A 53 -9.87 6.66 -10.82
C LYS A 53 -8.43 6.86 -11.29
N LEU A 54 -7.45 6.52 -10.44
CA LEU A 54 -6.01 6.69 -10.70
C LEU A 54 -5.28 5.37 -10.49
N ALA A 55 -4.35 5.03 -11.37
CA ALA A 55 -3.50 3.84 -11.26
C ALA A 55 -2.03 4.18 -11.54
N LEU A 56 -1.13 3.45 -10.88
CA LEU A 56 0.30 3.43 -11.17
C LEU A 56 0.69 1.98 -11.44
N LEU A 57 1.18 1.68 -12.63
CA LEU A 57 1.59 0.36 -13.07
C LEU A 57 3.12 0.31 -13.19
N VAL A 58 3.73 -0.70 -12.56
CA VAL A 58 5.19 -0.83 -12.53
C VAL A 58 5.58 -2.27 -12.86
N GLY A 59 6.21 -2.46 -14.01
CA GLY A 59 6.73 -3.74 -14.48
C GLY A 59 8.24 -3.64 -14.65
N ILE A 60 9.02 -4.45 -13.92
CA ILE A 60 10.48 -4.38 -13.91
C ILE A 60 11.05 -5.75 -14.28
N ASN A 61 11.57 -5.87 -15.50
CA ASN A 61 12.25 -7.09 -15.94
C ASN A 61 13.72 -7.16 -15.49
N LYS A 62 14.37 -6.00 -15.35
CA LYS A 62 15.83 -5.90 -15.18
C LYS A 62 16.19 -5.37 -13.81
N TYR A 63 16.84 -6.22 -13.02
CA TYR A 63 17.43 -5.82 -11.74
C TYR A 63 18.96 -5.94 -11.82
N PRO A 64 19.72 -5.01 -11.21
CA PRO A 64 21.18 -4.94 -11.37
C PRO A 64 21.96 -6.16 -10.86
N ARG A 65 21.36 -7.00 -9.99
CA ARG A 65 22.02 -8.11 -9.31
C ARG A 65 21.15 -9.38 -9.22
N SER A 66 20.17 -9.54 -10.09
CA SER A 66 19.35 -10.76 -10.16
C SER A 66 19.33 -11.34 -11.56
N THR A 67 18.80 -12.56 -11.66
CA THR A 67 18.37 -13.12 -12.94
C THR A 67 17.35 -12.19 -13.58
N LEU A 68 17.43 -12.04 -14.91
CA LEU A 68 16.46 -11.29 -15.69
C LEU A 68 15.08 -11.95 -15.52
N LEU A 69 14.07 -11.15 -15.25
CA LEU A 69 12.68 -11.56 -15.35
C LEU A 69 12.19 -11.31 -16.78
N ASP A 70 11.16 -12.05 -17.16
CA ASP A 70 10.47 -11.85 -18.42
C ASP A 70 8.96 -11.79 -18.18
N GLY A 71 8.25 -11.04 -19.01
CA GLY A 71 6.80 -10.90 -18.94
C GLY A 71 6.26 -9.76 -18.05
N CYS A 72 7.03 -9.16 -17.14
CA CYS A 72 6.48 -8.12 -16.25
C CYS A 72 5.99 -6.86 -16.98
N VAL A 73 6.58 -6.56 -18.15
CA VAL A 73 6.09 -5.47 -19.03
C VAL A 73 4.79 -5.86 -19.70
N THR A 74 4.67 -7.09 -20.21
CA THR A 74 3.43 -7.63 -20.77
C THR A 74 2.32 -7.66 -19.73
N ASP A 75 2.64 -8.02 -18.49
CA ASP A 75 1.69 -8.01 -17.38
C ASP A 75 1.12 -6.60 -17.16
N VAL A 76 1.97 -5.57 -17.19
CA VAL A 76 1.54 -4.16 -17.08
C VAL A 76 0.60 -3.77 -18.22
N GLU A 77 0.93 -4.13 -19.47
CA GLU A 77 0.09 -3.84 -20.63
C GLU A 77 -1.29 -4.50 -20.50
N LEU A 78 -1.35 -5.79 -20.14
CA LEU A 78 -2.61 -6.51 -19.94
C LEU A 78 -3.43 -5.92 -18.79
N GLN A 79 -2.77 -5.47 -17.73
CA GLN A 79 -3.43 -4.86 -16.58
C GLN A 79 -3.98 -3.47 -16.94
N GLN A 80 -3.27 -2.69 -17.75
CA GLN A 80 -3.75 -1.42 -18.30
C GLN A 80 -5.02 -1.61 -19.15
N GLU A 81 -5.04 -2.60 -20.03
CA GLU A 81 -6.21 -2.92 -20.87
C GLU A 81 -7.44 -3.25 -20.01
N LEU A 82 -7.27 -4.06 -18.96
CA LEU A 82 -8.35 -4.36 -18.02
C LEU A 82 -8.84 -3.11 -17.28
N LEU A 83 -7.92 -2.26 -16.81
CA LEU A 83 -8.26 -1.03 -16.11
C LEU A 83 -9.09 -0.09 -16.98
N ILE A 84 -8.72 0.07 -18.25
CA ILE A 84 -9.42 0.93 -19.20
C ILE A 84 -10.77 0.31 -19.56
N HIS A 85 -10.78 -0.92 -20.09
CA HIS A 85 -11.95 -1.47 -20.77
C HIS A 85 -12.95 -2.15 -19.84
N ARG A 86 -12.49 -2.69 -18.70
CA ARG A 86 -13.38 -3.39 -17.75
C ARG A 86 -13.71 -2.54 -16.54
N PHE A 87 -12.75 -1.76 -16.05
CA PHE A 87 -12.91 -0.99 -14.81
C PHE A 87 -13.15 0.50 -15.03
N GLY A 88 -13.13 0.98 -16.29
CA GLY A 88 -13.49 2.35 -16.64
C GLY A 88 -12.52 3.41 -16.13
N PHE A 89 -11.22 3.09 -16.07
CA PHE A 89 -10.19 4.08 -15.83
C PHE A 89 -10.00 4.95 -17.07
N ASN A 90 -9.76 6.24 -16.87
CA ASN A 90 -9.33 7.11 -17.95
C ASN A 90 -7.86 6.79 -18.27
N PRO A 91 -7.47 6.53 -19.53
CA PRO A 91 -6.08 6.23 -19.88
C PRO A 91 -5.09 7.32 -19.45
N LYS A 92 -5.52 8.59 -19.37
CA LYS A 92 -4.68 9.72 -18.91
C LYS A 92 -4.38 9.69 -17.41
N ASP A 93 -5.09 8.86 -16.65
CA ASP A 93 -4.97 8.71 -15.20
C ASP A 93 -4.24 7.41 -14.81
N ILE A 94 -3.59 6.75 -15.77
CA ILE A 94 -2.75 5.57 -15.56
C ILE A 94 -1.30 5.98 -15.84
N LEU A 95 -0.42 5.78 -14.86
CA LEU A 95 1.01 6.09 -14.90
C LEU A 95 1.86 4.82 -14.96
#